data_AF-A0A2K8M0G8-F1
#
_entry.id   AF-A0A2K8M0G8-F1
#
_cell.length_a   1.000
_cell.length_b   1.000
_cell.length_c   1.000
_cell.angle_alpha   90.00
_cell.angle_beta   90.00
_cell.angle_gamma   90.00
#
_symmetry.space_group_name_H-M   'P 1'
#
loop_
_entity.id
_entity.type
_entity.pdbx_description
1 polymer ?
#
loop_
_entity_poly.entity_id
_entity_poly.type
_entity_poly.pdbx_seq_one_letter_code
_entity_poly.pdbx_strand_id
1 'polypeptide(L)'
;MSDTYDPPLSGVRVLDLSSGPMTATARLLADLGACVTRVVLPGVTGERTTGPVVDGVAIGTAIDRHGFAHATAEPGSHGWEQLLADADLLIETTPPGSPAEELLDVPGLRTRHPALVVLSISDFGRVTTRRRWQATTPVFHALTGELSRSGIPGRAPLLPPGELPYHVAAAQAAFQAVSLYLDRLRTGRGDRIDFSVLDGAMQALDPAFGMVGSAAAGVPLSELPRGRTEERHRYPIFPCQDGYIRICLLSRRQWRGMFEWMGSPAEFADPKYDQVRERYASPDLLPAIGRFFAGRTRASLECEGQRHGVPTAAVLTLAEALHTDQLAARGFFRDTELSPGLVAPVPAGITEIDGHRAVAGPDTGARVTGAPILAARPRRGEGRPLEGIRVLDLGVIVVGGDTGRLFGDLGADVLKIENSAFPDGSRAALPGLMSHGFAAGHRNKRAIGVNLRDPEGQALVRRLVAQSDVVLTNFKPGVIASLGLDRAALAEVNPGIVVVDSSAFGPTGPWAKRLGYGPLVRAATGLTSEWIYPGEPGTFSDAVTVYPDHVCARIGALAALALLVRRERSGEGGAAKCGQATALRIAQNPGRMNEMRMAAYGAGESGGTGG
;
A
#
# COMPACT_ATOMS: atom_id res chain seq x y z
N MET A 1 -13.15 25.32 12.40
CA MET A 1 -13.07 23.89 12.05
C MET A 1 -13.23 23.14 13.35
N SER A 2 -14.24 22.29 13.50
CA SER A 2 -14.41 21.55 14.75
C SER A 2 -13.22 20.61 14.95
N ASP A 3 -12.61 20.61 16.14
CA ASP A 3 -11.52 19.70 16.54
C ASP A 3 -11.95 18.21 16.57
N THR A 4 -13.20 17.90 16.20
CA THR A 4 -13.73 16.55 16.11
C THR A 4 -13.39 15.89 14.78
N TYR A 5 -12.58 14.83 14.84
CA TYR A 5 -12.27 13.93 13.74
C TYR A 5 -13.55 13.25 13.20
N ASP A 6 -13.84 13.41 11.91
CA ASP A 6 -14.92 12.70 11.19
C ASP A 6 -14.33 11.59 10.30
N PRO A 7 -14.42 10.30 10.72
CA PRO A 7 -13.90 9.18 9.95
C PRO A 7 -14.60 9.03 8.60
N PRO A 8 -13.85 8.76 7.52
CA PRO A 8 -14.40 8.81 6.17
C PRO A 8 -15.45 7.73 5.86
N LEU A 9 -15.39 6.57 6.53
CA LEU A 9 -16.37 5.49 6.41
C LEU A 9 -17.33 5.38 7.59
N SER A 10 -17.42 6.40 8.44
CA SER A 10 -18.43 6.41 9.52
C SER A 10 -19.84 6.19 8.94
N GLY A 11 -20.70 5.45 9.63
CA GLY A 11 -22.03 5.06 9.15
C GLY A 11 -22.05 3.94 8.10
N VAL A 12 -20.90 3.45 7.62
CA VAL A 12 -20.84 2.30 6.69
C VAL A 12 -20.83 1.01 7.49
N ARG A 13 -21.77 0.10 7.21
CA ARG A 13 -21.93 -1.15 7.97
C ARG A 13 -21.41 -2.36 7.19
N VAL A 14 -20.50 -3.12 7.80
CA VAL A 14 -19.82 -4.26 7.18
C VAL A 14 -20.07 -5.52 8.01
N LEU A 15 -20.54 -6.58 7.38
CA LEU A 15 -20.53 -7.93 7.95
C LEU A 15 -19.27 -8.66 7.50
N ASP A 16 -18.47 -9.12 8.44
CA ASP A 16 -17.24 -9.86 8.18
C ASP A 16 -17.37 -11.33 8.59
N LEU A 17 -17.41 -12.22 7.60
CA LEU A 17 -17.36 -13.68 7.74
C LEU A 17 -15.98 -14.22 7.35
N SER A 18 -15.01 -13.35 7.04
CA SER A 18 -13.70 -13.79 6.57
C SER A 18 -12.94 -14.56 7.65
N SER A 19 -11.97 -15.37 7.21
CA SER A 19 -11.06 -16.08 8.09
C SER A 19 -9.64 -16.05 7.54
N GLY A 20 -8.67 -16.38 8.39
CA GLY A 20 -7.26 -16.37 8.03
C GLY A 20 -6.72 -14.97 7.69
N PRO A 21 -5.71 -14.88 6.81
CA PRO A 21 -4.96 -13.64 6.59
C PRO A 21 -5.74 -12.55 5.84
N MET A 22 -6.89 -12.89 5.26
CA MET A 22 -7.75 -11.92 4.56
C MET A 22 -8.65 -11.12 5.50
N THR A 23 -8.68 -11.43 6.80
CA THR A 23 -9.32 -10.61 7.84
C THR A 23 -8.78 -9.18 7.90
N ALA A 24 -7.54 -8.97 7.46
CA ALA A 24 -6.93 -7.67 7.22
C ALA A 24 -7.76 -6.74 6.30
N THR A 25 -8.59 -7.29 5.42
CA THR A 25 -9.46 -6.51 4.51
C THR A 25 -10.49 -5.70 5.30
N ALA A 26 -11.22 -6.36 6.20
CA ALA A 26 -12.22 -5.71 7.04
C ALA A 26 -11.57 -4.70 8.00
N ARG A 27 -10.37 -5.03 8.50
CA ARG A 27 -9.59 -4.14 9.36
C ARG A 27 -9.22 -2.83 8.66
N LEU A 28 -8.86 -2.85 7.38
CA LEU A 28 -8.57 -1.62 6.62
C LEU A 28 -9.80 -0.71 6.51
N LEU A 29 -11.00 -1.27 6.41
CA LEU A 29 -12.25 -0.51 6.39
C LEU A 29 -12.58 0.05 7.78
N ALA A 30 -12.41 -0.76 8.82
CA ALA A 30 -12.60 -0.34 10.20
C ALA A 30 -11.68 0.82 10.59
N ASP A 31 -10.41 0.79 10.18
CA ASP A 31 -9.48 1.88 10.46
C ASP A 31 -9.90 3.21 9.81
N LEU A 32 -10.65 3.15 8.72
CA LEU A 32 -11.25 4.32 8.05
C LEU A 32 -12.63 4.69 8.63
N GLY A 33 -13.10 3.99 9.67
CA GLY A 33 -14.31 4.32 10.42
C GLY A 33 -15.54 3.48 10.11
N ALA A 34 -15.43 2.42 9.29
CA ALA A 34 -16.57 1.53 9.05
C ALA A 34 -16.95 0.76 10.32
N CYS A 35 -18.25 0.58 10.57
CA CYS A 35 -18.75 -0.30 11.61
C CYS A 35 -18.70 -1.74 11.13
N VAL A 36 -17.78 -2.53 11.70
CA VAL A 36 -17.58 -3.93 11.30
C VAL A 36 -18.11 -4.87 12.38
N THR A 37 -18.99 -5.78 11.97
CA THR A 37 -19.50 -6.88 12.79
C THR A 37 -18.89 -8.19 12.30
N ARG A 38 -18.11 -8.86 13.14
CA ARG A 38 -17.71 -10.25 12.91
C ARG A 38 -18.95 -11.13 13.10
N VAL A 39 -19.34 -11.85 12.06
CA VAL A 39 -20.46 -12.79 12.12
C VAL A 39 -19.94 -14.23 12.09
N VAL A 40 -20.34 -15.00 13.11
CA VAL A 40 -20.20 -16.45 13.12
C VAL A 40 -21.50 -17.05 12.59
N LEU A 41 -21.41 -17.66 11.42
CA LEU A 41 -22.51 -18.32 10.75
C LEU A 41 -22.16 -19.82 10.67
N PRO A 42 -22.75 -20.69 11.51
CA PRO A 42 -22.38 -22.10 11.59
C PRO A 42 -22.44 -22.81 10.22
N GLY A 43 -21.42 -23.62 9.93
CA GLY A 43 -21.26 -24.28 8.63
C GLY A 43 -20.77 -23.37 7.50
N VAL A 44 -20.67 -22.05 7.70
CA VAL A 44 -20.21 -21.08 6.70
C VAL A 44 -18.90 -20.39 7.11
N THR A 45 -18.86 -19.79 8.31
CA THR A 45 -17.69 -19.01 8.77
C THR A 45 -16.54 -19.96 9.13
N GLY A 46 -15.37 -19.73 8.52
CA GLY A 46 -14.16 -20.51 8.79
C GLY A 46 -13.48 -20.13 10.11
N GLU A 47 -12.71 -21.07 10.67
CA GLU A 47 -12.01 -20.90 11.97
C GLU A 47 -10.52 -20.57 11.82
N ARG A 48 -9.99 -20.49 10.59
CA ARG A 48 -8.56 -20.23 10.36
C ARG A 48 -8.14 -18.90 11.01
N THR A 49 -7.08 -18.94 11.82
CA THR A 49 -6.47 -17.76 12.45
C THR A 49 -5.06 -17.50 11.88
N THR A 50 -4.47 -16.35 12.23
CA THR A 50 -3.13 -15.95 11.81
C THR A 50 -2.31 -15.33 12.93
N GLY A 51 -0.99 -15.36 12.74
CA GLY A 51 -0.01 -14.86 13.71
C GLY A 51 0.32 -15.88 14.81
N PRO A 52 1.34 -15.60 15.62
CA PRO A 52 1.68 -16.39 16.80
C PRO A 52 0.52 -16.46 17.79
N VAL A 53 0.51 -17.54 18.58
CA VAL A 53 -0.47 -17.76 19.65
C VAL A 53 0.20 -17.46 20.99
N VAL A 54 -0.35 -16.50 21.73
CA VAL A 54 0.08 -16.14 23.09
C VAL A 54 -1.13 -16.31 24.00
N ASP A 55 -1.00 -17.08 25.07
CA ASP A 55 -2.09 -17.39 26.02
C ASP A 55 -3.38 -17.89 25.35
N GLY A 56 -3.24 -18.69 24.30
CA GLY A 56 -4.36 -19.23 23.52
C GLY A 56 -4.96 -18.26 22.49
N VAL A 57 -4.43 -17.04 22.36
CA VAL A 57 -4.92 -16.00 21.45
C VAL A 57 -4.01 -15.86 20.24
N ALA A 58 -4.57 -16.07 19.05
CA ALA A 58 -3.88 -15.83 17.78
C ALA A 58 -3.78 -14.32 17.51
N ILE A 59 -2.60 -13.75 17.73
CA ILE A 59 -2.39 -12.30 17.82
C ILE A 59 -2.72 -11.59 16.51
N GLY A 60 -2.39 -12.16 15.35
CA GLY A 60 -2.69 -11.54 14.05
C GLY A 60 -4.19 -11.35 13.85
N THR A 61 -4.97 -12.42 14.06
CA THR A 61 -6.44 -12.35 13.99
C THR A 61 -7.04 -11.47 15.07
N ALA A 62 -6.51 -11.48 16.29
CA ALA A 62 -6.98 -10.61 17.37
C ALA A 62 -6.79 -9.13 17.02
N ILE A 63 -5.65 -8.76 16.43
CA ILE A 63 -5.39 -7.40 15.93
C ILE A 63 -6.38 -7.02 14.84
N ASP A 64 -6.57 -7.87 13.83
CA ASP A 64 -7.46 -7.55 12.71
C ASP A 64 -8.92 -7.40 13.15
N ARG A 65 -9.33 -8.09 14.23
CA ARG A 65 -10.70 -8.04 14.76
C ARG A 65 -10.89 -7.12 15.96
N HIS A 66 -9.83 -6.47 16.43
CA HIS A 66 -9.91 -5.59 17.59
C HIS A 66 -10.91 -4.45 17.33
N GLY A 67 -11.86 -4.28 18.26
CA GLY A 67 -12.90 -3.26 18.19
C GLY A 67 -14.13 -3.63 17.36
N PHE A 68 -14.20 -4.86 16.82
CA PHE A 68 -15.38 -5.29 16.05
C PHE A 68 -16.52 -5.70 16.98
N ALA A 69 -17.75 -5.45 16.54
CA ALA A 69 -18.91 -6.09 17.16
C ALA A 69 -18.93 -7.59 16.82
N HIS A 70 -19.59 -8.39 17.66
CA HIS A 70 -19.70 -9.83 17.48
C HIS A 70 -21.16 -10.24 17.41
N ALA A 71 -21.49 -11.06 16.41
CA ALA A 71 -22.81 -11.65 16.25
C ALA A 71 -22.71 -13.12 15.84
N THR A 72 -23.69 -13.91 16.26
CA THR A 72 -23.90 -15.29 15.81
C THR A 72 -25.32 -15.39 15.26
N ALA A 73 -25.48 -16.01 14.10
CA ALA A 73 -26.77 -16.26 13.47
C ALA A 73 -26.74 -17.60 12.73
N GLU A 74 -27.90 -18.12 12.34
CA GLU A 74 -28.02 -19.32 11.51
C GLU A 74 -28.31 -18.96 10.04
N PRO A 75 -27.76 -19.68 9.04
CA PRO A 75 -28.08 -19.45 7.64
C PRO A 75 -29.59 -19.47 7.36
N GLY A 76 -30.09 -18.45 6.66
CA GLY A 76 -31.53 -18.30 6.35
C GLY A 76 -32.43 -17.98 7.53
N SER A 77 -31.90 -17.81 8.74
CA SER A 77 -32.70 -17.39 9.91
C SER A 77 -33.14 -15.94 9.84
N HIS A 78 -34.17 -15.59 10.60
CA HIS A 78 -34.64 -14.20 10.70
C HIS A 78 -33.54 -13.23 11.18
N GLY A 79 -32.70 -13.66 12.14
CA GLY A 79 -31.58 -12.85 12.63
C GLY A 79 -30.52 -12.59 11.54
N TRP A 80 -30.25 -13.58 10.69
CA TRP A 80 -29.36 -13.41 9.54
C TRP A 80 -29.92 -12.41 8.52
N GLU A 81 -31.22 -12.51 8.20
CA GLU A 81 -31.89 -11.57 7.30
C GLU A 81 -31.91 -10.13 7.83
N GLN A 82 -32.07 -9.94 9.14
CA GLN A 82 -31.97 -8.62 9.77
C GLN A 82 -30.57 -8.03 9.65
N LEU A 83 -29.52 -8.81 9.94
CA LEU A 83 -28.14 -8.37 9.78
C LEU A 83 -27.85 -7.93 8.34
N LEU A 84 -28.32 -8.70 7.36
CA LEU A 84 -28.16 -8.37 5.94
C LEU A 84 -28.89 -7.10 5.50
N ALA A 85 -30.13 -6.90 5.96
CA ALA A 85 -30.92 -5.71 5.64
C ALA A 85 -30.25 -4.43 6.17
N ASP A 86 -29.56 -4.54 7.31
CA ASP A 86 -28.82 -3.45 7.93
C ASP A 86 -27.42 -3.24 7.36
N ALA A 87 -26.87 -4.21 6.61
CA ALA A 87 -25.53 -4.16 6.07
C ALA A 87 -25.43 -3.37 4.77
N ASP A 88 -24.24 -2.80 4.54
CA ASP A 88 -23.87 -2.18 3.26
C ASP A 88 -22.91 -3.09 2.47
N LEU A 89 -22.01 -3.77 3.18
CA LEU A 89 -21.05 -4.72 2.62
C LEU A 89 -21.07 -6.04 3.39
N LEU A 90 -20.91 -7.14 2.65
CA LEU A 90 -20.65 -8.48 3.18
C LEU A 90 -19.29 -8.97 2.66
N ILE A 91 -18.38 -9.33 3.56
CA ILE A 91 -17.08 -9.94 3.23
C ILE A 91 -17.12 -11.41 3.62
N GLU A 92 -16.82 -12.30 2.67
CA GLU A 92 -16.86 -13.75 2.90
C GLU A 92 -15.70 -14.48 2.21
N THR A 93 -15.23 -15.58 2.81
CA THR A 93 -14.11 -16.40 2.31
C THR A 93 -14.48 -17.88 2.14
N THR A 94 -15.73 -18.18 1.78
CA THR A 94 -16.21 -19.58 1.60
C THR A 94 -15.46 -20.25 0.45
N PRO A 95 -14.91 -21.48 0.63
CA PRO A 95 -14.18 -22.15 -0.45
C PRO A 95 -15.09 -22.45 -1.64
N PRO A 96 -14.67 -22.18 -2.90
CA PRO A 96 -15.53 -22.43 -4.05
C PRO A 96 -15.86 -23.93 -4.23
N GLY A 97 -17.14 -24.24 -4.43
CA GLY A 97 -17.70 -25.57 -4.55
C GLY A 97 -17.78 -26.36 -3.24
N SER A 98 -17.69 -25.69 -2.09
CA SER A 98 -17.86 -26.29 -0.77
C SER A 98 -19.31 -26.19 -0.27
N PRO A 99 -19.71 -27.04 0.70
CA PRO A 99 -21.00 -26.92 1.37
C PRO A 99 -21.22 -25.53 2.01
N ALA A 100 -20.16 -24.88 2.48
CA ALA A 100 -20.22 -23.53 3.03
C ALA A 100 -20.62 -22.46 2.00
N GLU A 101 -20.15 -22.56 0.74
CA GLU A 101 -20.56 -21.66 -0.34
C GLU A 101 -22.04 -21.87 -0.70
N GLU A 102 -22.46 -23.14 -0.79
CA GLU A 102 -23.85 -23.50 -1.08
C GLU A 102 -24.78 -23.01 0.03
N LEU A 103 -24.40 -23.21 1.29
CA LEU A 103 -25.18 -22.80 2.46
C LEU A 103 -25.28 -21.27 2.60
N LEU A 104 -24.25 -20.52 2.21
CA LEU A 104 -24.30 -19.05 2.21
C LEU A 104 -25.21 -18.50 1.09
N ASP A 105 -25.26 -19.20 -0.05
CA ASP A 105 -26.09 -18.85 -1.21
C ASP A 105 -26.01 -17.37 -1.61
N VAL A 106 -24.79 -16.90 -1.95
CA VAL A 106 -24.58 -15.51 -2.41
C VAL A 106 -25.51 -15.10 -3.56
N PRO A 107 -25.79 -15.95 -4.58
CA PRO A 107 -26.78 -15.61 -5.62
C PRO A 107 -28.18 -15.32 -5.06
N GLY A 108 -28.69 -16.15 -4.13
CA GLY A 108 -29.96 -15.90 -3.47
C GLY A 108 -29.93 -14.67 -2.58
N LEU A 109 -28.84 -14.43 -1.85
CA LEU A 109 -28.64 -13.22 -1.04
C LEU A 109 -28.76 -11.96 -1.89
N ARG A 110 -28.14 -11.92 -3.07
CA ARG A 110 -28.22 -10.77 -3.98
C ARG A 110 -29.60 -10.53 -4.56
N THR A 111 -30.40 -11.59 -4.71
CA THR A 111 -31.78 -11.46 -5.18
C THR A 111 -32.66 -10.82 -4.10
N ARG A 112 -32.46 -11.21 -2.84
CA ARG A 112 -33.23 -10.72 -1.69
C ARG A 112 -32.76 -9.34 -1.19
N HIS A 113 -31.45 -9.07 -1.29
CA HIS A 113 -30.80 -7.83 -0.85
C HIS A 113 -30.08 -7.17 -2.03
N PRO A 114 -30.82 -6.59 -3.00
CA PRO A 114 -30.25 -6.09 -4.26
C PRO A 114 -29.30 -4.89 -4.11
N ALA A 115 -29.30 -4.24 -2.94
CA ALA A 115 -28.41 -3.13 -2.61
C ALA A 115 -27.12 -3.59 -1.88
N LEU A 116 -27.01 -4.86 -1.50
CA LEU A 116 -25.85 -5.38 -0.78
C LEU A 116 -24.65 -5.52 -1.71
N VAL A 117 -23.50 -5.00 -1.28
CA VAL A 117 -22.21 -5.27 -1.94
C VAL A 117 -21.58 -6.49 -1.29
N VAL A 118 -21.24 -7.51 -2.09
CA VAL A 118 -20.63 -8.75 -1.59
C VAL A 118 -19.21 -8.86 -2.10
N LEU A 119 -18.23 -8.89 -1.20
CA LEU A 119 -16.84 -9.22 -1.51
C LEU A 119 -16.60 -10.70 -1.20
N SER A 120 -16.54 -11.50 -2.26
CA SER A 120 -16.30 -12.95 -2.20
C SER A 120 -14.84 -13.26 -2.46
N ILE A 121 -14.10 -13.64 -1.43
CA ILE A 121 -12.65 -13.87 -1.52
C ILE A 121 -12.35 -15.37 -1.61
N SER A 122 -11.60 -15.77 -2.63
CA SER A 122 -11.06 -17.13 -2.74
C SER A 122 -9.63 -17.11 -3.30
N ASP A 123 -8.89 -18.21 -3.16
CA ASP A 123 -7.47 -18.24 -3.55
C ASP A 123 -7.25 -17.97 -5.05
N PHE A 124 -8.15 -18.47 -5.91
CA PHE A 124 -8.00 -18.49 -7.37
C PHE A 124 -9.23 -17.97 -8.14
N GLY A 125 -10.14 -17.27 -7.47
CA GLY A 125 -11.42 -16.84 -8.04
C GLY A 125 -12.41 -17.99 -8.23
N ARG A 126 -13.70 -17.67 -8.37
CA ARG A 126 -14.79 -18.66 -8.42
C ARG A 126 -15.14 -19.11 -9.83
N VAL A 127 -14.80 -18.33 -10.84
CA VAL A 127 -15.12 -18.63 -12.25
C VAL A 127 -13.97 -19.28 -13.03
N THR A 128 -12.89 -19.68 -12.36
CA THR A 128 -11.70 -20.23 -13.01
C THR A 128 -11.68 -21.77 -13.01
N THR A 129 -10.83 -22.36 -13.87
CA THR A 129 -10.54 -23.80 -13.84
C THR A 129 -9.83 -24.24 -12.57
N ARG A 130 -9.20 -23.29 -11.85
CA ARG A 130 -8.48 -23.49 -10.59
C ARG A 130 -9.32 -23.12 -9.37
N ARG A 131 -10.62 -22.84 -9.52
CA ARG A 131 -11.48 -22.34 -8.42
C ARG A 131 -11.49 -23.20 -7.15
N ARG A 132 -11.25 -24.51 -7.27
CA ARG A 132 -11.19 -25.46 -6.15
C ARG A 132 -9.77 -25.69 -5.61
N TRP A 133 -8.76 -25.05 -6.18
CA TRP A 133 -7.39 -25.12 -5.68
C TRP A 133 -7.28 -24.34 -4.38
N GLN A 134 -6.33 -24.75 -3.55
CA GLN A 134 -5.97 -24.06 -2.32
C GLN A 134 -4.51 -23.66 -2.38
N ALA A 135 -4.18 -22.51 -1.82
CA ALA A 135 -2.84 -21.98 -1.80
C ALA A 135 -2.41 -21.62 -0.37
N THR A 136 -1.14 -21.88 -0.12
CA THR A 136 -0.41 -21.34 1.02
C THR A 136 0.45 -20.15 0.56
N THR A 137 1.04 -19.41 1.50
CA THR A 137 1.92 -18.28 1.19
C THR A 137 3.03 -18.62 0.16
N PRO A 138 3.77 -19.74 0.27
CA PRO A 138 4.76 -20.13 -0.74
C PRO A 138 4.17 -20.36 -2.14
N VAL A 139 2.95 -20.90 -2.23
CA VAL A 139 2.26 -21.12 -3.51
C VAL A 139 1.94 -19.78 -4.17
N PHE A 140 1.44 -18.81 -3.41
CA PHE A 140 1.20 -17.47 -3.95
C PHE A 140 2.48 -16.78 -4.40
N HIS A 141 3.56 -16.83 -3.61
CA HIS A 141 4.85 -16.29 -4.04
C HIS A 141 5.36 -16.94 -5.33
N ALA A 142 5.16 -18.24 -5.50
CA ALA A 142 5.54 -18.94 -6.72
C ALA A 142 4.70 -18.49 -7.92
N LEU A 143 3.36 -18.49 -7.77
CA LEU A 143 2.43 -18.22 -8.87
C LEU A 143 2.35 -16.75 -9.25
N THR A 144 2.73 -15.85 -8.35
CA THR A 144 2.86 -14.41 -8.65
C THR A 144 4.11 -14.09 -9.47
N GLY A 145 5.03 -15.05 -9.63
CA GLY A 145 6.29 -14.88 -10.35
C GLY A 145 7.43 -14.31 -9.49
N GLU A 146 7.16 -13.89 -8.25
CA GLU A 146 8.14 -13.26 -7.37
C GLU A 146 9.36 -14.17 -7.08
N LEU A 147 9.14 -15.48 -6.93
CA LEU A 147 10.23 -16.43 -6.68
C LEU A 147 11.22 -16.59 -7.84
N SER A 148 10.86 -16.16 -9.04
CA SER A 148 11.81 -16.06 -10.16
C SER A 148 12.87 -14.99 -9.95
N ARG A 149 12.67 -14.09 -8.98
CA ARG A 149 13.53 -12.93 -8.70
C ARG A 149 14.01 -12.84 -7.25
N SER A 150 13.52 -13.74 -6.41
CA SER A 150 13.90 -13.85 -5.01
C SER A 150 14.98 -14.92 -4.81
N GLY A 151 16.13 -14.49 -4.30
CA GLY A 151 17.27 -15.35 -3.97
C GLY A 151 18.47 -15.18 -4.92
N ILE A 152 19.65 -15.56 -4.43
CA ILE A 152 20.91 -15.52 -5.19
C ILE A 152 20.88 -16.48 -6.40
N PRO A 153 21.32 -16.07 -7.60
CA PRO A 153 21.46 -16.95 -8.77
C PRO A 153 22.24 -18.25 -8.48
N GLY A 154 21.80 -19.36 -9.06
CA GLY A 154 22.38 -20.69 -8.83
C GLY A 154 21.94 -21.38 -7.54
N ARG A 155 21.17 -20.73 -6.66
CA ARG A 155 20.59 -21.32 -5.44
C ARG A 155 19.09 -21.62 -5.59
N ALA A 156 18.50 -22.32 -4.62
CA ALA A 156 17.04 -22.47 -4.53
C ALA A 156 16.34 -21.09 -4.39
N PRO A 157 15.10 -20.89 -4.89
CA PRO A 157 14.32 -19.69 -4.59
C PRO A 157 14.19 -19.43 -3.11
N LEU A 158 14.42 -18.18 -2.72
CA LEU A 158 14.23 -17.76 -1.34
C LEU A 158 12.80 -17.27 -1.17
N LEU A 159 12.09 -17.79 -0.17
CA LEU A 159 10.76 -17.30 0.15
C LEU A 159 10.86 -15.91 0.78
N PRO A 160 10.06 -14.93 0.32
CA PRO A 160 9.91 -13.65 1.02
C PRO A 160 9.33 -13.87 2.42
N PRO A 161 9.61 -12.97 3.37
CA PRO A 161 9.15 -13.11 4.75
C PRO A 161 7.65 -12.82 4.91
N GLY A 162 7.04 -13.41 5.94
CA GLY A 162 5.67 -13.10 6.37
C GLY A 162 4.57 -13.66 5.45
N GLU A 163 3.39 -13.03 5.47
CA GLU A 163 2.21 -13.38 4.66
C GLU A 163 1.94 -12.31 3.58
N LEU A 164 3.02 -11.74 3.03
CA LEU A 164 3.00 -10.63 2.07
C LEU A 164 1.91 -10.75 0.97
N PRO A 165 1.73 -11.89 0.27
CA PRO A 165 0.73 -11.99 -0.79
C PRO A 165 -0.69 -11.69 -0.34
N TYR A 166 -1.07 -12.17 0.84
CA TYR A 166 -2.41 -11.95 1.37
C TYR A 166 -2.61 -10.49 1.79
N HIS A 167 -1.63 -9.90 2.46
CA HIS A 167 -1.77 -8.55 2.97
C HIS A 167 -1.82 -7.50 1.85
N VAL A 168 -1.04 -7.67 0.78
CA VAL A 168 -1.13 -6.77 -0.38
C VAL A 168 -2.43 -7.01 -1.17
N ALA A 169 -2.92 -8.25 -1.22
CA ALA A 169 -4.22 -8.57 -1.79
C ALA A 169 -5.37 -7.96 -0.99
N ALA A 170 -5.30 -7.93 0.34
CA ALA A 170 -6.29 -7.30 1.21
C ALA A 170 -6.43 -5.79 0.92
N ALA A 171 -5.33 -5.08 0.65
CA ALA A 171 -5.38 -3.68 0.25
C ALA A 171 -6.11 -3.47 -1.09
N GLN A 172 -5.89 -4.37 -2.07
CA GLN A 172 -6.62 -4.37 -3.33
C GLN A 172 -8.11 -4.69 -3.12
N ALA A 173 -8.42 -5.68 -2.28
CA ALA A 173 -9.78 -6.11 -1.99
C ALA A 173 -10.61 -5.01 -1.33
N ALA A 174 -10.01 -4.30 -0.35
CA ALA A 174 -10.65 -3.16 0.31
C ALA A 174 -10.93 -2.01 -0.68
N PHE A 175 -9.97 -1.68 -1.54
CA PHE A 175 -10.17 -0.68 -2.61
C PHE A 175 -11.34 -1.07 -3.54
N GLN A 176 -11.38 -2.33 -4.01
CA GLN A 176 -12.46 -2.80 -4.88
C GLN A 176 -13.82 -2.76 -4.18
N ALA A 177 -13.88 -3.19 -2.91
CA ALA A 177 -15.10 -3.16 -2.11
C ALA A 177 -15.69 -1.74 -1.98
N VAL A 178 -14.86 -0.75 -1.63
CA VAL A 178 -15.32 0.64 -1.51
C VAL A 178 -15.65 1.24 -2.87
N SER A 179 -14.96 0.85 -3.95
CA SER A 179 -15.29 1.32 -5.31
C SER A 179 -16.71 0.91 -5.73
N LEU A 180 -17.10 -0.33 -5.45
CA LEU A 180 -18.43 -0.84 -5.76
C LEU A 180 -19.48 -0.32 -4.78
N TYR A 181 -19.12 -0.11 -3.51
CA TYR A 181 -19.98 0.58 -2.56
C TYR A 181 -20.31 2.01 -3.01
N LEU A 182 -19.32 2.75 -3.51
CA LEU A 182 -19.54 4.09 -4.05
C LEU A 182 -20.45 4.06 -5.28
N ASP A 183 -20.30 3.07 -6.16
CA ASP A 183 -21.24 2.86 -7.27
C ASP A 183 -22.65 2.55 -6.77
N ARG A 184 -22.79 1.67 -5.77
CA ARG A 184 -24.06 1.34 -5.12
C ARG A 184 -24.74 2.56 -4.50
N LEU A 185 -23.99 3.49 -3.90
CA LEU A 185 -24.57 4.74 -3.39
C LEU A 185 -25.13 5.65 -4.51
N ARG A 186 -24.62 5.52 -5.74
CA ARG A 186 -25.06 6.30 -6.90
C ARG A 186 -26.22 5.65 -7.64
N THR A 187 -26.24 4.31 -7.69
CA THR A 187 -27.19 3.53 -8.51
C THR A 187 -28.30 2.88 -7.68
N GLY A 188 -28.13 2.77 -6.36
CA GLY A 188 -28.99 2.01 -5.46
C GLY A 188 -28.82 0.49 -5.55
N ARG A 189 -27.94 -0.01 -6.43
CA ARG A 189 -27.76 -1.45 -6.68
C ARG A 189 -26.36 -1.89 -6.28
N GLY A 190 -26.28 -2.97 -5.50
CA GLY A 190 -25.04 -3.65 -5.17
C GLY A 190 -24.67 -4.73 -6.20
N ASP A 191 -23.48 -5.30 -6.05
CA ASP A 191 -23.01 -6.41 -6.87
C ASP A 191 -22.06 -7.31 -6.05
N ARG A 192 -21.62 -8.41 -6.66
CA ARG A 192 -20.59 -9.31 -6.14
C ARG A 192 -19.26 -9.03 -6.80
N ILE A 193 -18.23 -8.86 -5.99
CA ILE A 193 -16.83 -8.93 -6.41
C ILE A 193 -16.36 -10.37 -6.18
N ASP A 194 -16.12 -11.12 -7.26
CA ASP A 194 -15.35 -12.37 -7.20
C ASP A 194 -13.86 -12.02 -7.14
N PHE A 195 -13.27 -12.12 -5.96
CA PHE A 195 -11.91 -11.69 -5.69
C PHE A 195 -10.97 -12.89 -5.54
N SER A 196 -10.00 -12.98 -6.44
CA SER A 196 -8.88 -13.92 -6.39
C SER A 196 -7.74 -13.33 -5.56
N VAL A 197 -7.32 -14.02 -4.49
CA VAL A 197 -6.13 -13.65 -3.71
C VAL A 197 -4.89 -13.65 -4.62
N LEU A 198 -4.77 -14.61 -5.54
CA LEU A 198 -3.69 -14.63 -6.52
C LEU A 198 -3.66 -13.33 -7.35
N ASP A 199 -4.80 -12.89 -7.88
CA ASP A 199 -4.85 -11.70 -8.74
C ASP A 199 -4.53 -10.43 -7.95
N GLY A 200 -5.05 -10.34 -6.72
CA GLY A 200 -4.73 -9.26 -5.79
C GLY A 200 -3.24 -9.19 -5.45
N ALA A 201 -2.63 -10.34 -5.15
CA ALA A 201 -1.22 -10.47 -4.85
C ALA A 201 -0.35 -10.13 -6.07
N MET A 202 -0.70 -10.69 -7.24
CA MET A 202 -0.01 -10.44 -8.50
C MET A 202 0.05 -8.97 -8.82
N GLN A 203 -1.05 -8.23 -8.64
CA GLN A 203 -1.07 -6.81 -8.97
C GLN A 203 -0.25 -5.92 -8.01
N ALA A 204 0.14 -6.41 -6.84
CA ALA A 204 0.73 -5.58 -5.79
C ALA A 204 2.13 -6.01 -5.31
N LEU A 205 2.53 -7.28 -5.44
CA LEU A 205 3.87 -7.76 -5.06
C LEU A 205 4.93 -7.38 -6.10
N ASP A 206 4.70 -7.84 -7.32
CA ASP A 206 5.52 -7.60 -8.50
C ASP A 206 4.59 -7.69 -9.72
N PRO A 207 3.82 -6.63 -10.02
CA PRO A 207 2.81 -6.70 -11.06
C PRO A 207 3.46 -6.97 -12.38
N ALA A 208 3.37 -8.23 -12.82
CA ALA A 208 3.97 -8.68 -14.06
C ALA A 208 3.59 -7.74 -15.23
N PHE A 209 2.36 -7.21 -15.22
CA PHE A 209 1.80 -6.27 -16.20
C PHE A 209 1.67 -4.82 -15.71
N GLY A 210 2.33 -4.43 -14.62
CA GLY A 210 2.30 -3.09 -14.03
C GLY A 210 3.55 -2.26 -14.34
N MET A 211 3.62 -1.06 -13.76
CA MET A 211 4.85 -0.24 -13.85
C MET A 211 6.01 -1.03 -13.23
N VAL A 212 7.12 -1.16 -13.97
CA VAL A 212 8.31 -1.97 -13.64
C VAL A 212 8.09 -3.50 -13.50
N GLY A 213 6.95 -4.00 -13.98
CA GLY A 213 6.57 -5.42 -13.96
C GLY A 213 7.50 -6.38 -14.70
N SER A 214 7.54 -7.62 -14.19
CA SER A 214 8.41 -8.70 -14.64
C SER A 214 7.82 -9.64 -15.71
N ALA A 215 6.54 -9.53 -16.10
CA ALA A 215 6.13 -10.05 -17.41
C ALA A 215 6.71 -9.10 -18.44
N ALA A 216 7.97 -9.42 -18.76
CA ALA A 216 8.77 -9.03 -19.90
C ALA A 216 8.12 -7.94 -20.73
N ALA A 217 8.72 -6.75 -20.72
CA ALA A 217 8.35 -5.56 -21.48
C ALA A 217 8.21 -5.78 -23.01
N GLY A 218 7.34 -6.69 -23.44
CA GLY A 218 7.25 -7.28 -24.76
C GLY A 218 8.33 -8.31 -25.13
N VAL A 219 9.21 -8.74 -24.22
CA VAL A 219 10.31 -9.67 -24.57
C VAL A 219 9.78 -11.12 -24.68
N PRO A 220 9.97 -11.81 -25.82
CA PRO A 220 9.55 -13.20 -25.98
C PRO A 220 10.15 -14.11 -24.90
N LEU A 221 9.38 -15.08 -24.41
CA LEU A 221 9.85 -16.06 -23.41
C LEU A 221 11.12 -16.80 -23.87
N SER A 222 11.28 -17.01 -25.17
CA SER A 222 12.47 -17.61 -25.79
C SER A 222 13.74 -16.78 -25.64
N GLU A 223 13.61 -15.47 -25.45
CA GLU A 223 14.72 -14.52 -25.30
C GLU A 223 15.02 -14.19 -23.83
N LEU A 224 14.19 -14.67 -22.90
CA LEU A 224 14.44 -14.48 -21.47
C LEU A 224 15.56 -15.43 -21.00
N PRO A 225 16.53 -14.93 -20.22
CA PRO A 225 17.58 -15.77 -19.66
C PRO A 225 16.95 -16.85 -18.76
N ARG A 226 17.42 -18.09 -18.89
CA ARG A 226 17.02 -19.17 -17.98
C ARG A 226 17.76 -18.99 -16.65
N GLY A 227 16.99 -18.93 -15.55
CA GLY A 227 17.51 -18.74 -14.20
C GLY A 227 17.29 -17.32 -13.68
N ARG A 228 17.79 -17.04 -12.47
CA ARG A 228 17.69 -15.71 -11.86
C ARG A 228 18.85 -14.83 -12.32
N THR A 229 18.59 -13.60 -12.72
CA THR A 229 19.63 -12.61 -13.02
C THR A 229 20.20 -12.01 -11.73
N GLU A 230 21.47 -11.56 -11.75
CA GLU A 230 22.13 -10.88 -10.63
C GLU A 230 21.60 -9.44 -10.42
N GLU A 231 20.32 -9.32 -10.12
CA GLU A 231 19.61 -8.03 -10.00
C GLU A 231 19.83 -7.37 -8.64
N ARG A 232 20.50 -8.05 -7.70
CA ARG A 232 20.77 -7.52 -6.35
C ARG A 232 21.51 -6.18 -6.36
N HIS A 233 22.24 -5.91 -7.44
CA HIS A 233 23.02 -4.69 -7.62
C HIS A 233 22.21 -3.50 -8.16
N ARG A 234 20.91 -3.68 -8.47
CA ARG A 234 20.04 -2.59 -8.95
C ARG A 234 19.75 -1.54 -7.87
N TYR A 235 19.64 -1.95 -6.61
CA TYR A 235 19.56 -1.03 -5.47
C TYR A 235 20.61 -1.47 -4.44
N PRO A 236 21.88 -1.14 -4.69
CA PRO A 236 23.00 -1.81 -4.05
C PRO A 236 23.01 -1.56 -2.54
N ILE A 237 23.37 -2.63 -1.82
CA ILE A 237 23.60 -2.62 -0.39
C ILE A 237 25.09 -2.81 -0.16
N PHE A 238 25.67 -1.98 0.70
CA PHE A 238 27.09 -2.00 1.00
C PHE A 238 27.32 -2.26 2.49
N PRO A 239 28.34 -3.06 2.85
CA PRO A 239 28.80 -3.13 4.23
C PRO A 239 29.38 -1.77 4.65
N CYS A 240 29.20 -1.45 5.92
CA CYS A 240 29.72 -0.27 6.59
C CYS A 240 30.14 -0.64 8.01
N GLN A 241 30.62 0.31 8.81
CA GLN A 241 31.28 0.03 10.09
C GLN A 241 30.41 -0.79 11.07
N ASP A 242 29.10 -0.55 11.09
CA ASP A 242 28.13 -1.13 12.03
C ASP A 242 26.95 -1.80 11.32
N GLY A 243 27.17 -2.39 10.14
CA GLY A 243 26.15 -3.17 9.42
C GLY A 243 26.12 -2.85 7.94
N TYR A 244 24.94 -2.53 7.40
CA TYR A 244 24.77 -2.27 5.97
C TYR A 244 23.98 -0.99 5.68
N ILE A 245 24.32 -0.35 4.56
CA ILE A 245 23.62 0.81 4.01
C ILE A 245 23.09 0.48 2.60
N ARG A 246 21.85 0.84 2.32
CA ARG A 246 21.29 0.81 0.96
C ARG A 246 21.31 2.21 0.36
N ILE A 247 21.60 2.31 -0.94
CA ILE A 247 21.54 3.57 -1.67
C ILE A 247 20.69 3.46 -2.94
N CYS A 248 20.17 4.60 -3.43
CA CYS A 248 19.48 4.69 -4.72
C CYS A 248 20.01 5.88 -5.54
N LEU A 249 20.68 5.60 -6.67
CA LEU A 249 21.26 6.60 -7.57
C LEU A 249 20.56 6.60 -8.93
N LEU A 250 19.30 7.04 -8.96
CA LEU A 250 18.42 6.92 -10.14
C LEU A 250 18.41 8.16 -11.04
N SER A 251 18.82 9.32 -10.53
CA SER A 251 18.85 10.58 -11.28
C SER A 251 20.25 11.17 -11.37
N ARG A 252 20.46 12.01 -12.39
CA ARG A 252 21.68 12.82 -12.58
C ARG A 252 22.07 13.60 -11.32
N ARG A 253 21.10 14.23 -10.66
CA ARG A 253 21.34 15.01 -9.44
C ARG A 253 21.87 14.16 -8.29
N GLN A 254 21.31 12.97 -8.10
CA GLN A 254 21.74 12.05 -7.04
C GLN A 254 23.14 11.51 -7.31
N TRP A 255 23.46 11.20 -8.57
CA TRP A 255 24.80 10.81 -8.97
C TRP A 255 25.82 11.92 -8.65
N ARG A 256 25.54 13.15 -9.08
CA ARG A 256 26.45 14.29 -8.84
C ARG A 256 26.67 14.54 -7.36
N GLY A 257 25.62 14.44 -6.55
CA GLY A 257 25.75 14.50 -5.09
C GLY A 257 26.66 13.41 -4.53
N MET A 258 26.54 12.17 -5.01
CA MET A 258 27.42 11.06 -4.61
C MET A 258 28.86 11.28 -5.07
N PHE A 259 29.06 11.74 -6.30
CA PHE A 259 30.37 12.04 -6.85
C PHE A 259 31.10 13.12 -6.02
N GLU A 260 30.41 14.21 -5.68
CA GLU A 260 30.94 15.25 -4.80
C GLU A 260 31.22 14.72 -3.39
N TRP A 261 30.33 13.88 -2.84
CA TRP A 261 30.50 13.29 -1.51
C TRP A 261 31.73 12.37 -1.41
N MET A 262 32.07 11.68 -2.50
CA MET A 262 33.30 10.87 -2.61
C MET A 262 34.57 11.71 -2.81
N GLY A 263 34.47 13.04 -2.86
CA GLY A 263 35.61 13.93 -3.11
C GLY A 263 35.98 14.07 -4.59
N SER A 264 35.01 13.89 -5.49
CA SER A 264 35.17 14.07 -6.94
C SER A 264 36.33 13.26 -7.56
N PRO A 265 36.35 11.93 -7.38
CA PRO A 265 37.43 11.08 -7.88
C PRO A 265 37.57 11.15 -9.41
N ALA A 266 38.78 11.41 -9.91
CA ALA A 266 39.03 11.64 -11.33
C ALA A 266 38.55 10.50 -12.25
N GLU A 267 38.60 9.26 -11.77
CA GLU A 267 38.12 8.05 -12.47
C GLU A 267 36.63 8.08 -12.85
N PHE A 268 35.79 8.84 -12.12
CA PHE A 268 34.35 8.94 -12.35
C PHE A 268 33.88 10.33 -12.80
N ALA A 269 34.81 11.22 -13.19
CA ALA A 269 34.50 12.59 -13.59
C ALA A 269 33.85 12.72 -14.98
N ASP A 270 33.91 11.65 -15.80
CA ASP A 270 33.33 11.63 -17.14
C ASP A 270 31.80 11.85 -17.09
N PRO A 271 31.23 12.80 -17.84
CA PRO A 271 29.79 13.05 -17.91
C PRO A 271 28.94 11.83 -18.28
N LYS A 272 29.50 10.77 -18.88
CA LYS A 272 28.78 9.51 -19.14
C LYS A 272 28.13 8.93 -17.88
N TYR A 273 28.75 9.12 -16.71
CA TYR A 273 28.21 8.66 -15.43
C TYR A 273 26.95 9.40 -14.99
N ASP A 274 26.55 10.51 -15.65
CA ASP A 274 25.23 11.11 -15.46
C ASP A 274 24.11 10.13 -15.91
N GLN A 275 24.41 9.19 -16.81
CA GLN A 275 23.48 8.16 -17.26
C GLN A 275 23.45 6.95 -16.32
N VAL A 276 22.24 6.52 -15.95
CA VAL A 276 22.02 5.38 -15.04
C VAL A 276 22.65 4.09 -15.59
N ARG A 277 22.52 3.84 -16.89
CA ARG A 277 23.06 2.65 -17.54
C ARG A 277 24.58 2.52 -17.39
N GLU A 278 25.29 3.63 -17.61
CA GLU A 278 26.75 3.67 -17.52
C GLU A 278 27.24 3.44 -16.08
N ARG A 279 26.49 3.93 -15.08
CA ARG A 279 26.79 3.63 -13.67
C ARG A 279 26.70 2.14 -13.35
N TYR A 280 25.66 1.44 -13.83
CA TYR A 280 25.51 0.00 -13.59
C TYR A 280 26.46 -0.86 -14.41
N ALA A 281 26.86 -0.39 -15.60
CA ALA A 281 27.81 -1.11 -16.45
C ALA A 281 29.26 -1.00 -15.96
N SER A 282 29.56 -0.02 -15.10
CA SER A 282 30.92 0.20 -14.60
C SER A 282 31.32 -0.88 -13.58
N PRO A 283 32.41 -1.63 -13.82
CA PRO A 283 32.89 -2.64 -12.87
C PRO A 283 33.51 -2.01 -11.62
N ASP A 284 34.00 -0.78 -11.71
CA ASP A 284 34.81 -0.14 -10.67
C ASP A 284 33.98 0.74 -9.71
N LEU A 285 32.84 1.26 -10.17
CA LEU A 285 32.07 2.26 -9.42
C LEU A 285 31.50 1.70 -8.11
N LEU A 286 30.77 0.58 -8.15
CA LEU A 286 30.19 0.00 -6.93
C LEU A 286 31.28 -0.43 -5.93
N PRO A 287 32.40 -1.08 -6.34
CA PRO A 287 33.52 -1.32 -5.43
C PRO A 287 34.09 -0.05 -4.79
N ALA A 288 34.24 1.05 -5.54
CA ALA A 288 34.73 2.31 -5.00
C ALA A 288 33.78 2.90 -3.93
N ILE A 289 32.47 2.88 -4.19
CA ILE A 289 31.45 3.27 -3.22
C ILE A 289 31.52 2.38 -1.96
N GLY A 290 31.68 1.06 -2.13
CA GLY A 290 31.82 0.13 -1.02
C GLY A 290 33.03 0.46 -0.13
N ARG A 291 34.18 0.75 -0.73
CA ARG A 291 35.38 1.20 0.02
C ARG A 291 35.13 2.51 0.77
N PHE A 292 34.45 3.47 0.15
CA PHE A 292 34.11 4.74 0.77
C PHE A 292 33.19 4.58 2.01
N PHE A 293 32.27 3.61 1.99
CA PHE A 293 31.35 3.34 3.09
C PHE A 293 31.91 2.46 4.20
N ALA A 294 32.87 1.57 3.91
CA ALA A 294 33.36 0.53 4.82
C ALA A 294 33.76 1.04 6.22
N GLY A 295 34.40 2.22 6.31
CA GLY A 295 34.88 2.80 7.58
C GLY A 295 33.91 3.76 8.27
N ARG A 296 32.65 3.88 7.82
CA ARG A 296 31.68 4.87 8.31
C ARG A 296 30.48 4.19 8.94
N THR A 297 29.86 4.80 9.96
CA THR A 297 28.64 4.26 10.57
C THR A 297 27.41 4.48 9.69
N ARG A 298 26.39 3.62 9.82
CA ARG A 298 25.05 3.76 9.23
C ARG A 298 24.49 5.16 9.48
N ALA A 299 24.56 5.63 10.73
CA ALA A 299 24.06 6.94 11.14
C ALA A 299 24.80 8.11 10.45
N SER A 300 26.13 8.05 10.36
CA SER A 300 26.94 9.06 9.65
C SER A 300 26.59 9.08 8.16
N LEU A 301 26.49 7.91 7.54
CA LEU A 301 26.14 7.77 6.12
C LEU A 301 24.74 8.29 5.80
N GLU A 302 23.75 8.03 6.65
CA GLU A 302 22.40 8.57 6.47
C GLU A 302 22.36 10.10 6.57
N CYS A 303 23.12 10.68 7.50
CA CYS A 303 23.20 12.13 7.70
C CYS A 303 23.89 12.83 6.53
N GLU A 304 25.08 12.36 6.16
CA GLU A 304 25.89 12.93 5.09
C GLU A 304 25.24 12.70 3.71
N GLY A 305 24.68 11.51 3.48
CA GLY A 305 23.94 11.22 2.25
C GLY A 305 22.81 12.24 2.02
N GLN A 306 22.03 12.55 3.06
CA GLN A 306 21.01 13.59 2.98
C GLN A 306 21.57 14.99 2.66
N ARG A 307 22.71 15.37 3.26
CA ARG A 307 23.38 16.65 2.98
C ARG A 307 23.81 16.77 1.52
N HIS A 308 24.28 15.67 0.93
CA HIS A 308 24.68 15.61 -0.48
C HIS A 308 23.53 15.28 -1.44
N GLY A 309 22.29 15.16 -0.97
CA GLY A 309 21.16 14.81 -1.84
C GLY A 309 21.20 13.37 -2.38
N VAL A 310 21.93 12.49 -1.69
CA VAL A 310 22.06 11.06 -1.97
C VAL A 310 21.03 10.29 -1.12
N PRO A 311 20.09 9.56 -1.74
CA PRO A 311 19.14 8.71 -1.04
C PRO A 311 19.86 7.50 -0.40
N THR A 312 19.91 7.49 0.92
CA THR A 312 20.58 6.46 1.73
C THR A 312 19.65 5.99 2.85
N ALA A 313 19.66 4.70 3.17
CA ALA A 313 18.95 4.15 4.31
C ALA A 313 19.74 3.01 4.96
N ALA A 314 19.79 3.01 6.29
CA ALA A 314 20.31 1.89 7.08
C ALA A 314 19.47 0.63 6.80
N VAL A 315 20.14 -0.51 6.63
CA VAL A 315 19.46 -1.81 6.72
C VAL A 315 19.30 -2.10 8.21
N LEU A 316 18.10 -1.83 8.71
CA LEU A 316 17.73 -2.14 10.09
C LEU A 316 17.35 -3.62 10.20
N THR A 317 17.47 -4.18 11.40
CA THR A 317 16.71 -5.38 11.77
C THR A 317 15.26 -5.01 12.05
N LEU A 318 14.36 -6.00 12.10
CA LEU A 318 12.99 -5.77 12.55
C LEU A 318 12.96 -5.17 13.97
N ALA A 319 13.75 -5.73 14.89
CA ALA A 319 13.85 -5.23 16.25
C ALA A 319 14.30 -3.76 16.30
N GLU A 320 15.33 -3.37 15.55
CA GLU A 320 15.78 -1.97 15.44
C GLU A 320 14.65 -1.08 14.88
N ALA A 321 14.00 -1.51 13.79
CA ALA A 321 12.95 -0.72 13.11
C ALA A 321 11.78 -0.36 14.04
N LEU A 322 11.35 -1.30 14.89
CA LEU A 322 10.25 -1.13 15.84
C LEU A 322 10.50 -0.05 16.91
N HIS A 323 11.78 0.30 17.14
CA HIS A 323 12.23 1.25 18.16
C HIS A 323 12.74 2.57 17.56
N THR A 324 12.49 2.81 16.28
CA THR A 324 12.93 4.05 15.62
C THR A 324 12.13 5.26 16.10
N ASP A 325 12.80 6.42 16.20
CA ASP A 325 12.15 7.70 16.51
C ASP A 325 11.03 8.04 15.52
N GLN A 326 11.11 7.54 14.28
CA GLN A 326 10.07 7.76 13.28
C GLN A 326 8.76 7.04 13.62
N LEU A 327 8.83 5.77 14.03
CA LEU A 327 7.63 5.04 14.43
C LEU A 327 7.08 5.57 15.76
N ALA A 328 7.97 5.91 16.69
CA ALA A 328 7.60 6.51 17.98
C ALA A 328 6.90 7.86 17.81
N ALA A 329 7.51 8.81 17.08
CA ALA A 329 6.95 10.15 16.85
C ALA A 329 5.61 10.13 16.10
N ARG A 330 5.31 9.05 15.37
CA ARG A 330 4.07 8.88 14.61
C ARG A 330 2.99 8.08 15.35
N GLY A 331 3.27 7.66 16.59
CA GLY A 331 2.37 6.85 17.41
C GLY A 331 1.95 5.57 16.70
N PHE A 332 2.90 4.90 16.04
CA PHE A 332 2.59 3.76 15.17
C PHE A 332 2.07 2.55 15.95
N PHE A 333 2.54 2.33 17.17
CA PHE A 333 2.03 1.28 18.07
C PHE A 333 1.21 1.89 19.20
N ARG A 334 0.15 1.20 19.61
CA ARG A 334 -0.68 1.54 20.78
C ARG A 334 -0.92 0.30 21.62
N ASP A 335 -0.61 0.36 22.90
CA ASP A 335 -0.92 -0.72 23.82
C ASP A 335 -2.43 -0.88 23.92
N THR A 336 -2.89 -2.10 23.61
CA THR A 336 -4.31 -2.42 23.42
C THR A 336 -4.59 -3.77 24.06
N GLU A 337 -5.66 -3.86 24.84
CA GLU A 337 -6.14 -5.13 25.37
C GLU A 337 -6.83 -5.91 24.23
N LEU A 338 -6.18 -6.98 23.76
CA LEU A 338 -6.67 -7.82 22.65
C LEU A 338 -7.66 -8.89 23.12
N SER A 339 -7.49 -9.33 24.36
CA SER A 339 -8.38 -10.23 25.09
C SER A 339 -8.22 -9.96 26.60
N PRO A 340 -9.17 -10.37 27.45
CA PRO A 340 -9.07 -10.14 28.89
C PRO A 340 -7.70 -10.55 29.45
N GLY A 341 -6.95 -9.58 29.99
CA GLY A 341 -5.62 -9.79 30.58
C GLY A 341 -4.44 -9.84 29.60
N LEU A 342 -4.67 -9.74 28.28
CA LEU A 342 -3.62 -9.72 27.26
C LEU A 342 -3.54 -8.34 26.61
N VAL A 343 -2.62 -7.52 27.10
CA VAL A 343 -2.28 -6.22 26.50
C VAL A 343 -1.11 -6.42 25.54
N ALA A 344 -1.26 -5.95 24.30
CA ALA A 344 -0.20 -6.01 23.29
C ALA A 344 -0.11 -4.69 22.49
N PRO A 345 1.07 -4.34 21.99
CA PRO A 345 1.27 -3.13 21.20
C PRO A 345 0.66 -3.29 19.80
N VAL A 346 -0.49 -2.72 19.50
CA VAL A 346 -1.16 -2.89 18.20
C VAL A 346 -0.75 -1.79 17.21
N PRO A 347 -0.37 -2.12 15.96
CA PRO A 347 -0.17 -1.13 14.91
C PRO A 347 -1.44 -0.30 14.68
N ALA A 348 -1.33 1.01 14.81
CA ALA A 348 -2.37 1.95 14.43
C ALA A 348 -2.60 1.94 12.90
N GLY A 349 -3.69 2.55 12.43
CA GLY A 349 -3.99 2.59 10.99
C GLY A 349 -2.94 3.36 10.19
N ILE A 350 -2.89 3.05 8.91
CA ILE A 350 -1.77 3.38 8.01
C ILE A 350 -1.95 4.72 7.28
N THR A 351 -3.14 5.32 7.40
CA THR A 351 -3.51 6.58 6.73
C THR A 351 -3.75 7.67 7.78
N GLU A 352 -3.37 8.90 7.45
CA GLU A 352 -3.82 10.09 8.16
C GLU A 352 -4.91 10.78 7.34
N ILE A 353 -6.04 11.10 7.96
CA ILE A 353 -7.17 11.81 7.37
C ILE A 353 -7.29 13.16 8.08
N ASP A 354 -7.16 14.25 7.32
CA ASP A 354 -7.19 15.63 7.82
C ASP A 354 -6.26 15.90 9.02
N GLY A 355 -5.12 15.22 9.06
CA GLY A 355 -4.13 15.34 10.14
C GLY A 355 -4.33 14.39 11.31
N HIS A 356 -5.41 13.60 11.32
CA HIS A 356 -5.67 12.58 12.34
C HIS A 356 -5.28 11.19 11.82
N ARG A 357 -4.58 10.38 12.62
CA ARG A 357 -4.32 8.99 12.26
C ARG A 357 -5.62 8.20 12.29
N ALA A 358 -5.99 7.62 11.15
CA ALA A 358 -7.16 6.78 11.02
C ALA A 358 -6.94 5.49 11.82
N VAL A 359 -7.86 5.17 12.73
CA VAL A 359 -7.84 3.99 13.58
C VAL A 359 -9.27 3.51 13.80
N ALA A 360 -9.45 2.20 13.94
CA ALA A 360 -10.74 1.64 14.30
C ALA A 360 -11.22 2.20 15.65
N GLY A 361 -12.51 2.52 15.73
CA GLY A 361 -13.15 3.10 16.91
C GLY A 361 -14.67 2.97 16.80
N PRO A 362 -15.42 3.40 17.83
CA PRO A 362 -16.87 3.32 17.81
C PRO A 362 -17.45 4.18 16.68
N ASP A 363 -18.37 3.60 15.90
CA ASP A 363 -19.09 4.35 14.88
C ASP A 363 -20.23 5.15 15.51
N THR A 364 -20.24 6.45 15.23
CA THR A 364 -21.25 7.40 15.72
C THR A 364 -21.98 8.08 14.56
N GLY A 365 -21.66 7.71 13.32
CA GLY A 365 -22.20 8.34 12.12
C GLY A 365 -23.58 7.82 11.73
N ALA A 366 -24.35 8.68 11.08
CA ALA A 366 -25.56 8.28 10.39
C ALA A 366 -25.22 7.42 9.17
N ARG A 367 -26.05 6.41 8.89
CA ARG A 367 -25.91 5.52 7.74
C ARG A 367 -25.92 6.32 6.43
N VAL A 368 -24.95 6.05 5.55
CA VAL A 368 -24.87 6.68 4.22
C VAL A 368 -25.74 5.88 3.25
N THR A 369 -26.81 6.50 2.75
CA THR A 369 -27.82 5.82 1.90
C THR A 369 -27.74 6.18 0.43
N GLY A 370 -27.02 7.24 0.07
CA GLY A 370 -26.84 7.67 -1.32
C GLY A 370 -25.66 8.61 -1.51
N ALA A 371 -25.37 8.91 -2.78
CA ALA A 371 -24.29 9.79 -3.20
C ALA A 371 -24.79 10.87 -4.16
N PRO A 372 -25.58 11.87 -3.71
CA PRO A 372 -26.22 12.85 -4.58
C PRO A 372 -25.23 13.69 -5.42
N ILE A 373 -24.06 14.04 -4.88
CA ILE A 373 -23.06 14.86 -5.59
C ILE A 373 -22.48 14.07 -6.76
N LEU A 374 -22.10 12.81 -6.54
CA LEU A 374 -21.59 11.92 -7.57
C LEU A 374 -22.66 11.35 -8.50
N ALA A 375 -23.91 11.21 -8.04
CA ALA A 375 -25.05 10.78 -8.86
C ALA A 375 -25.42 11.83 -9.91
N ALA A 376 -25.22 13.11 -9.60
CA ALA A 376 -25.42 14.21 -10.55
C ALA A 376 -24.37 14.26 -11.69
N ARG A 377 -23.28 13.49 -11.59
CA ARG A 377 -22.22 13.46 -12.62
C ARG A 377 -22.63 12.59 -13.81
N PRO A 378 -22.42 13.05 -15.06
CA PRO A 378 -22.75 12.27 -16.23
C PRO A 378 -21.88 11.01 -16.30
N ARG A 379 -22.52 9.88 -16.62
CA ARG A 379 -21.88 8.57 -16.85
C ARG A 379 -21.84 8.26 -18.34
N ARG A 380 -20.92 7.40 -18.74
CA ARG A 380 -20.77 6.97 -20.14
C ARG A 380 -21.59 5.72 -20.44
N GLY A 381 -22.05 5.00 -19.41
CA GLY A 381 -22.81 3.77 -19.56
C GLY A 381 -21.94 2.55 -19.87
N GLU A 382 -20.67 2.57 -19.45
CA GLU A 382 -19.72 1.46 -19.65
C GLU A 382 -19.84 0.37 -18.57
N GLY A 383 -20.66 0.60 -17.54
CA GLY A 383 -20.86 -0.33 -16.42
C GLY A 383 -19.69 -0.34 -15.42
N ARG A 384 -18.82 0.67 -15.42
CA ARG A 384 -17.67 0.75 -14.52
C ARG A 384 -17.98 1.62 -13.28
N PRO A 385 -17.49 1.24 -12.08
CA PRO A 385 -17.97 1.83 -10.83
C PRO A 385 -17.56 3.30 -10.63
N LEU A 386 -16.45 3.74 -11.23
CA LEU A 386 -15.92 5.10 -11.04
C LEU A 386 -16.20 6.05 -12.23
N GLU A 387 -17.10 5.67 -13.14
CA GLU A 387 -17.53 6.56 -14.23
C GLU A 387 -18.05 7.90 -13.71
N GLY A 388 -17.69 8.99 -14.37
CA GLY A 388 -18.13 10.35 -13.99
C GLY A 388 -17.29 11.00 -12.89
N ILE A 389 -16.36 10.26 -12.26
CA ILE A 389 -15.36 10.81 -11.34
C ILE A 389 -14.19 11.38 -12.13
N ARG A 390 -13.70 12.55 -11.74
CA ARG A 390 -12.54 13.22 -12.36
C ARG A 390 -11.35 13.27 -11.41
N VAL A 391 -10.19 12.86 -11.90
CA VAL A 391 -8.96 12.75 -11.10
C VAL A 391 -7.83 13.53 -11.77
N LEU A 392 -7.18 14.42 -11.03
CA LEU A 392 -5.92 15.04 -11.42
C LEU A 392 -4.75 14.29 -10.80
N ASP A 393 -3.88 13.76 -11.63
CA ASP A 393 -2.74 12.96 -11.20
C ASP A 393 -1.43 13.72 -11.42
N LEU A 394 -0.85 14.24 -10.34
CA LEU A 394 0.48 14.84 -10.32
C LEU A 394 1.54 13.81 -9.94
N GLY A 395 1.14 12.59 -9.62
CA GLY A 395 2.00 11.53 -9.14
C GLY A 395 3.03 11.11 -10.17
N VAL A 396 4.21 10.71 -9.72
CA VAL A 396 5.32 10.27 -10.56
C VAL A 396 5.77 8.86 -10.18
N ILE A 397 6.34 8.15 -11.16
CA ILE A 397 6.91 6.81 -10.96
C ILE A 397 5.83 5.86 -10.39
N VAL A 398 6.20 4.89 -9.54
CA VAL A 398 5.36 3.73 -9.24
C VAL A 398 4.09 4.11 -8.48
N VAL A 399 4.19 4.73 -7.31
CA VAL A 399 3.00 5.08 -6.51
C VAL A 399 2.05 5.99 -7.28
N GLY A 400 2.58 7.05 -7.90
CA GLY A 400 1.78 8.00 -8.65
C GLY A 400 1.08 7.36 -9.85
N GLY A 401 1.86 6.66 -10.68
CA GLY A 401 1.35 5.89 -11.81
C GLY A 401 0.24 4.93 -11.41
N ASP A 402 0.51 4.04 -10.44
CA ASP A 402 -0.49 3.06 -10.03
C ASP A 402 -1.72 3.68 -9.39
N THR A 403 -1.59 4.70 -8.54
CA THR A 403 -2.74 5.29 -7.84
C THR A 403 -3.74 5.85 -8.85
N GLY A 404 -3.29 6.67 -9.80
CA GLY A 404 -4.17 7.20 -10.85
C GLY A 404 -4.70 6.10 -11.79
N ARG A 405 -3.89 5.07 -12.07
CA ARG A 405 -4.30 3.96 -12.95
C ARG A 405 -5.46 3.16 -12.35
N LEU A 406 -5.46 2.93 -11.04
CA LEU A 406 -6.56 2.24 -10.36
C LEU A 406 -7.91 2.94 -10.59
N PHE A 407 -7.93 4.28 -10.62
CA PHE A 407 -9.12 5.05 -10.96
C PHE A 407 -9.51 4.89 -12.44
N GLY A 408 -8.54 5.01 -13.35
CA GLY A 408 -8.78 4.89 -14.79
C GLY A 408 -9.23 3.50 -15.23
N ASP A 409 -8.66 2.44 -14.65
CA ASP A 409 -9.05 1.05 -14.89
C ASP A 409 -10.51 0.78 -14.47
N LEU A 410 -11.05 1.56 -13.53
CA LEU A 410 -12.45 1.52 -13.09
C LEU A 410 -13.34 2.62 -13.70
N GLY A 411 -12.88 3.29 -14.77
CA GLY A 411 -13.70 4.18 -15.60
C GLY A 411 -13.69 5.67 -15.23
N ALA A 412 -12.87 6.10 -14.27
CA ALA A 412 -12.72 7.52 -13.96
C ALA A 412 -12.00 8.27 -15.11
N ASP A 413 -12.28 9.57 -15.26
CA ASP A 413 -11.53 10.45 -16.16
C ASP A 413 -10.27 10.96 -15.46
N VAL A 414 -9.13 10.35 -15.77
CA VAL A 414 -7.84 10.65 -15.15
C VAL A 414 -6.99 11.50 -16.06
N LEU A 415 -6.62 12.70 -15.59
CA LEU A 415 -5.72 13.63 -16.27
C LEU A 415 -4.40 13.71 -15.51
N LYS A 416 -3.35 13.15 -16.12
CA LYS A 416 -1.97 13.28 -15.67
C LYS A 416 -1.45 14.69 -15.98
N ILE A 417 -0.91 15.36 -14.96
CA ILE A 417 -0.16 16.61 -15.08
C ILE A 417 1.34 16.28 -14.99
N GLU A 418 2.11 16.67 -15.98
CA GLU A 418 3.57 16.49 -16.01
C GLU A 418 4.30 17.77 -16.38
N ASN A 419 5.59 17.88 -16.04
CA ASN A 419 6.44 18.98 -16.49
C ASN A 419 7.41 18.46 -17.56
N SER A 420 7.44 19.08 -18.74
CA SER A 420 8.33 18.66 -19.84
C SER A 420 9.82 18.84 -19.51
N ALA A 421 10.18 19.78 -18.62
CA ALA A 421 11.55 19.96 -18.14
C ALA A 421 11.96 18.90 -17.10
N PHE A 422 10.99 18.30 -16.43
CA PHE A 422 11.18 17.26 -15.40
C PHE A 422 10.15 16.15 -15.60
N PRO A 423 10.26 15.38 -16.70
CA PRO A 423 9.28 14.34 -17.00
C PRO A 423 9.28 13.26 -15.91
N ASP A 424 8.18 12.51 -15.80
CA ASP A 424 8.13 11.34 -14.92
C ASP A 424 9.34 10.44 -15.19
N GLY A 425 10.03 10.01 -14.12
CA GLY A 425 11.22 9.17 -14.21
C GLY A 425 10.98 7.85 -14.96
N SER A 426 9.74 7.38 -15.02
CA SER A 426 9.36 6.22 -15.83
C SER A 426 9.38 6.49 -17.35
N ARG A 427 9.28 7.75 -17.81
CA ARG A 427 9.52 8.14 -19.22
C ARG A 427 11.01 8.08 -19.58
N ALA A 428 11.87 8.52 -18.66
CA ALA A 428 13.29 8.73 -18.91
C ALA A 428 14.14 7.45 -18.96
N ALA A 429 13.54 6.28 -18.70
CA ALA A 429 14.28 5.01 -18.59
C ALA A 429 14.76 4.45 -19.94
N LEU A 430 14.21 4.89 -21.08
CA LEU A 430 14.60 4.45 -22.43
C LEU A 430 14.46 5.61 -23.45
N PRO A 431 15.20 5.60 -24.57
CA PRO A 431 15.01 6.57 -25.64
C PRO A 431 13.63 6.39 -26.29
N GLY A 432 12.72 7.35 -26.08
CA GLY A 432 11.37 7.36 -26.64
C GLY A 432 10.38 8.11 -25.76
N LEU A 433 9.30 8.65 -26.34
CA LEU A 433 8.26 9.38 -25.59
C LEU A 433 7.48 8.47 -24.62
N MET A 434 7.51 7.15 -24.82
CA MET A 434 6.69 6.19 -24.10
C MET A 434 7.45 4.88 -23.84
N SER A 435 7.94 4.69 -22.62
CA SER A 435 8.48 3.40 -22.18
C SER A 435 7.34 2.41 -21.87
N HIS A 436 7.63 1.10 -21.89
CA HIS A 436 6.66 0.09 -21.47
C HIS A 436 6.14 0.34 -20.04
N GLY A 437 7.05 0.65 -19.10
CA GLY A 437 6.69 0.92 -17.71
C GLY A 437 5.78 2.15 -17.59
N PHE A 438 6.03 3.20 -18.37
CA PHE A 438 5.16 4.37 -18.44
C PHE A 438 3.79 4.00 -19.02
N ALA A 439 3.74 3.30 -20.16
CA ALA A 439 2.49 2.90 -20.80
C ALA A 439 1.63 2.01 -19.88
N ALA A 440 2.23 1.01 -19.23
CA ALA A 440 1.53 0.12 -18.32
C ALA A 440 1.02 0.86 -17.08
N GLY A 441 1.85 1.69 -16.46
CA GLY A 441 1.52 2.44 -15.25
C GLY A 441 0.60 3.64 -15.47
N HIS A 442 0.47 4.14 -16.70
CA HIS A 442 -0.35 5.30 -17.03
C HIS A 442 -1.43 5.01 -18.09
N ARG A 443 -1.74 3.74 -18.34
CA ARG A 443 -2.89 3.36 -19.18
C ARG A 443 -4.19 3.94 -18.62
N ASN A 444 -5.16 4.15 -19.50
CA ASN A 444 -6.45 4.78 -19.18
C ASN A 444 -6.34 6.22 -18.64
N LYS A 445 -5.22 6.92 -18.87
CA LYS A 445 -5.04 8.33 -18.52
C LYS A 445 -4.82 9.20 -19.76
N ARG A 446 -5.30 10.43 -19.70
CA ARG A 446 -4.88 11.52 -20.60
C ARG A 446 -3.73 12.27 -19.93
N ALA A 447 -2.85 12.89 -20.69
CA ALA A 447 -1.72 13.64 -20.14
C ALA A 447 -1.61 15.04 -20.75
N ILE A 448 -1.22 16.01 -19.93
CA ILE A 448 -0.90 17.38 -20.35
C ILE A 448 0.37 17.87 -19.66
N GLY A 449 1.21 18.58 -20.41
CA GLY A 449 2.41 19.24 -19.89
C GLY A 449 2.07 20.60 -19.28
N VAL A 450 2.34 20.80 -17.99
CA VAL A 450 2.15 22.07 -17.27
C VAL A 450 3.34 22.34 -16.35
N ASN A 451 3.95 23.52 -16.46
CA ASN A 451 4.95 23.96 -15.51
C ASN A 451 4.28 24.60 -14.29
N LEU A 452 4.27 23.88 -13.16
CA LEU A 452 3.64 24.32 -11.92
C LEU A 452 4.38 25.47 -11.20
N ARG A 453 5.56 25.86 -11.70
CA ARG A 453 6.31 27.02 -11.20
C ARG A 453 5.86 28.33 -11.85
N ASP A 454 5.18 28.25 -12.99
CA ASP A 454 4.71 29.41 -13.72
C ASP A 454 3.31 29.80 -13.21
N PRO A 455 3.04 31.08 -12.95
CA PRO A 455 1.71 31.53 -12.49
C PRO A 455 0.57 31.10 -13.41
N GLU A 456 0.79 31.07 -14.73
CA GLU A 456 -0.19 30.60 -15.70
C GLU A 456 -0.46 29.08 -15.57
N GLY A 457 0.58 28.28 -15.33
CA GLY A 457 0.46 26.86 -15.08
C GLY A 457 -0.32 26.55 -13.79
N GLN A 458 -0.06 27.31 -12.74
CA GLN A 458 -0.83 27.23 -11.48
C GLN A 458 -2.29 27.62 -11.70
N ALA A 459 -2.57 28.69 -12.45
CA ALA A 459 -3.92 29.12 -12.78
C ALA A 459 -4.67 28.06 -13.60
N LEU A 460 -4.02 27.42 -14.57
CA LEU A 460 -4.59 26.32 -15.35
C LEU A 460 -4.95 25.13 -14.43
N VAL A 461 -4.05 24.72 -13.54
CA VAL A 461 -4.34 23.61 -12.61
C VAL A 461 -5.49 23.94 -11.68
N ARG A 462 -5.58 25.17 -11.15
CA ARG A 462 -6.73 25.60 -10.34
C ARG A 462 -8.05 25.48 -11.10
N ARG A 463 -8.10 25.86 -12.38
CA ARG A 463 -9.30 25.66 -13.22
C ARG A 463 -9.65 24.18 -13.39
N LEU A 464 -8.66 23.31 -13.53
CA LEU A 464 -8.88 21.86 -13.61
C LEU A 464 -9.40 21.29 -12.27
N VAL A 465 -8.87 21.78 -11.14
CA VAL A 465 -9.30 21.40 -9.78
C VAL A 465 -10.76 21.76 -9.53
N ALA A 466 -11.22 22.92 -10.04
CA ALA A 466 -12.62 23.33 -9.95
C ALA A 466 -13.61 22.30 -10.52
N GLN A 467 -13.14 21.43 -11.42
CA GLN A 467 -13.97 20.42 -12.08
C GLN A 467 -13.63 18.98 -11.68
N SER A 468 -12.72 18.80 -10.71
CA SER A 468 -12.20 17.49 -10.34
C SER A 468 -12.70 17.06 -8.97
N ASP A 469 -12.71 15.76 -8.72
CA ASP A 469 -13.11 15.17 -7.44
C ASP A 469 -11.90 14.83 -6.59
N VAL A 470 -10.79 14.44 -7.23
CA VAL A 470 -9.58 13.95 -6.57
C VAL A 470 -8.33 14.58 -7.17
N VAL A 471 -7.37 14.95 -6.32
CA VAL A 471 -5.98 15.27 -6.69
C VAL A 471 -5.05 14.28 -6.03
N LEU A 472 -4.16 13.67 -6.82
CA LEU A 472 -3.19 12.68 -6.37
C LEU A 472 -1.77 13.23 -6.44
N THR A 473 -1.01 13.11 -5.36
CA THR A 473 0.40 13.54 -5.27
C THR A 473 1.26 12.50 -4.55
N ASN A 474 2.55 12.50 -4.86
CA ASN A 474 3.53 11.69 -4.13
C ASN A 474 4.88 12.43 -3.95
N PHE A 475 4.80 13.74 -3.74
CA PHE A 475 5.99 14.57 -3.57
C PHE A 475 6.46 14.54 -2.12
N LYS A 476 7.72 14.95 -1.92
CA LYS A 476 8.25 15.16 -0.58
C LYS A 476 7.34 16.14 0.21
N PRO A 477 7.06 15.88 1.50
CA PRO A 477 6.28 16.80 2.32
C PRO A 477 6.75 18.26 2.20
N GLY A 478 5.79 19.15 1.95
CA GLY A 478 6.01 20.59 1.76
C GLY A 478 6.13 21.05 0.31
N VAL A 479 6.43 20.17 -0.66
CA VAL A 479 6.56 20.57 -2.07
C VAL A 479 5.24 21.09 -2.63
N ILE A 480 4.14 20.36 -2.43
CA ILE A 480 2.81 20.78 -2.91
C ILE A 480 2.35 22.09 -2.27
N ALA A 481 2.60 22.29 -0.97
CA ALA A 481 2.32 23.55 -0.30
C ALA A 481 3.13 24.71 -0.89
N SER A 482 4.41 24.48 -1.21
CA SER A 482 5.25 25.51 -1.86
C SER A 482 4.79 25.88 -3.27
N LEU A 483 4.00 25.02 -3.92
CA LEU A 483 3.35 25.29 -5.21
C LEU A 483 1.95 25.93 -5.05
N GLY A 484 1.47 26.12 -3.82
CA GLY A 484 0.11 26.61 -3.54
C GLY A 484 -0.99 25.63 -3.95
N LEU A 485 -0.70 24.34 -4.00
CA LEU A 485 -1.62 23.28 -4.44
C LEU A 485 -1.96 22.29 -3.32
N ASP A 486 -1.74 22.66 -2.06
CA ASP A 486 -2.15 21.85 -0.92
C ASP A 486 -3.67 21.93 -0.71
N ARG A 487 -4.20 21.07 0.17
CA ARG A 487 -5.65 20.99 0.34
C ARG A 487 -6.27 22.33 0.74
N ALA A 488 -5.63 23.09 1.63
CA ALA A 488 -6.13 24.38 2.06
C ALA A 488 -6.30 25.33 0.84
N ALA A 489 -5.26 25.48 0.02
CA ALA A 489 -5.31 26.34 -1.16
C ALA A 489 -6.25 25.82 -2.27
N LEU A 490 -6.43 24.50 -2.40
CA LEU A 490 -7.35 23.92 -3.39
C LEU A 490 -8.82 24.01 -2.94
N ALA A 491 -9.09 23.98 -1.64
CA ALA A 491 -10.43 24.09 -1.08
C ALA A 491 -11.08 25.46 -1.36
N GLU A 492 -10.27 26.53 -1.50
CA GLU A 492 -10.75 27.86 -1.91
C GLU A 492 -11.42 27.86 -3.29
N VAL A 493 -11.01 26.93 -4.17
CA VAL A 493 -11.55 26.78 -5.52
C VAL A 493 -12.62 25.69 -5.57
N ASN A 494 -12.42 24.62 -4.81
CA ASN A 494 -13.34 23.48 -4.76
C ASN A 494 -13.37 22.90 -3.34
N PRO A 495 -14.35 23.31 -2.49
CA PRO A 495 -14.48 22.80 -1.13
C PRO A 495 -14.64 21.27 -1.05
N GLY A 496 -15.22 20.67 -2.09
CA GLY A 496 -15.43 19.22 -2.23
C GLY A 496 -14.22 18.43 -2.73
N ILE A 497 -13.05 19.05 -2.91
CA ILE A 497 -11.87 18.36 -3.44
C ILE A 497 -11.27 17.38 -2.44
N VAL A 498 -11.01 16.16 -2.88
CA VAL A 498 -10.22 15.17 -2.13
C VAL A 498 -8.77 15.26 -2.58
N VAL A 499 -7.83 15.31 -1.64
CA VAL A 499 -6.39 15.32 -1.94
C VAL A 499 -5.75 14.12 -1.28
N VAL A 500 -5.01 13.32 -2.04
CA VAL A 500 -4.21 12.22 -1.50
C VAL A 500 -2.74 12.52 -1.75
N ASP A 501 -1.96 12.53 -0.67
CA ASP A 501 -0.51 12.65 -0.73
C ASP A 501 0.17 11.40 -0.18
N SER A 502 1.19 10.93 -0.87
CA SER A 502 1.97 9.76 -0.45
C SER A 502 3.45 10.09 -0.37
N SER A 503 4.13 9.50 0.61
CA SER A 503 5.57 9.72 0.82
C SER A 503 6.24 8.47 1.36
N ALA A 504 7.57 8.41 1.28
CA ALA A 504 8.33 7.25 1.75
C ALA A 504 8.11 6.97 3.25
N PHE A 505 8.31 7.97 4.12
CA PHE A 505 8.29 7.79 5.58
C PHE A 505 7.06 8.39 6.27
N GLY A 506 6.11 8.92 5.51
CA GLY A 506 4.93 9.62 6.02
C GLY A 506 5.14 11.13 6.16
N PRO A 507 4.05 11.88 6.43
CA PRO A 507 4.06 13.34 6.40
C PRO A 507 4.69 14.02 7.62
N THR A 508 4.89 13.31 8.72
CA THR A 508 5.40 13.84 10.00
C THR A 508 6.51 12.95 10.59
N GLY A 509 7.19 13.44 11.62
CA GLY A 509 8.28 12.75 12.29
C GLY A 509 9.67 13.10 11.73
N PRO A 510 10.75 12.68 12.41
CA PRO A 510 12.13 13.02 12.06
C PRO A 510 12.55 12.58 10.66
N TRP A 511 11.90 11.57 10.08
CA TRP A 511 12.23 11.04 8.76
C TRP A 511 11.36 11.60 7.63
N ALA A 512 10.36 12.44 7.92
CA ALA A 512 9.41 12.96 6.92
C ALA A 512 10.08 13.67 5.74
N LYS A 513 11.24 14.29 5.98
CA LYS A 513 12.00 15.04 4.96
C LYS A 513 13.13 14.22 4.32
N ARG A 514 13.32 12.94 4.67
CA ARG A 514 14.35 12.09 4.04
C ARG A 514 14.01 11.82 2.58
N LEU A 515 15.03 11.70 1.74
CA LEU A 515 14.83 11.16 0.39
C LEU A 515 14.51 9.69 0.51
N GLY A 516 13.47 9.22 -0.17
CA GLY A 516 13.02 7.85 -0.05
C GLY A 516 12.52 7.29 -1.37
N TYR A 517 12.76 5.99 -1.52
CA TYR A 517 12.26 5.12 -2.58
C TYR A 517 11.84 3.80 -1.90
N GLY A 518 10.95 3.03 -2.52
CA GLY A 518 10.51 1.74 -1.98
C GLY A 518 11.64 0.84 -1.44
N PRO A 519 12.78 0.67 -2.15
CA PRO A 519 13.92 -0.11 -1.65
C PRO A 519 14.55 0.45 -0.36
N LEU A 520 14.62 1.77 -0.21
CA LEU A 520 15.14 2.41 1.00
C LEU A 520 14.17 2.24 2.17
N VAL A 521 12.87 2.29 1.89
CA VAL A 521 11.83 2.03 2.89
C VAL A 521 11.96 0.62 3.43
N ARG A 522 12.12 -0.40 2.57
CA ARG A 522 12.31 -1.80 3.04
C ARG A 522 13.53 -1.98 3.95
N ALA A 523 14.62 -1.29 3.63
CA ALA A 523 15.84 -1.33 4.44
C ALA A 523 15.59 -0.68 5.81
N ALA A 524 15.01 0.52 5.82
CA ALA A 524 14.73 1.28 7.03
C ALA A 524 13.60 0.69 7.90
N THR A 525 12.77 -0.19 7.35
CA THR A 525 11.71 -0.88 8.12
C THR A 525 12.09 -2.30 8.52
N GLY A 526 13.32 -2.73 8.28
CA GLY A 526 13.81 -4.05 8.68
C GLY A 526 13.25 -5.22 7.89
N LEU A 527 12.62 -4.99 6.74
CA LEU A 527 12.16 -6.09 5.89
C LEU A 527 13.31 -6.69 5.09
N THR A 528 14.24 -5.85 4.64
CA THR A 528 15.42 -6.31 3.90
C THR A 528 16.24 -7.30 4.72
N SER A 529 16.37 -7.11 6.05
CA SER A 529 17.10 -8.04 6.92
C SER A 529 16.42 -9.40 7.08
N GLU A 530 15.09 -9.47 6.97
CA GLU A 530 14.34 -10.72 7.06
C GLU A 530 14.38 -11.53 5.76
N TRP A 531 14.80 -10.91 4.66
CA TRP A 531 14.78 -11.50 3.33
C TRP A 531 16.18 -11.97 2.91
N ILE A 532 16.73 -12.87 3.71
CA ILE A 532 18.07 -13.46 3.58
C ILE A 532 18.00 -14.99 3.70
N TYR A 533 19.05 -15.69 3.25
CA TYR A 533 19.16 -17.12 3.54
C TYR A 533 19.41 -17.34 5.03
N PRO A 534 18.78 -18.36 5.65
CA PRO A 534 18.97 -18.66 7.07
C PRO A 534 20.45 -18.83 7.42
N GLY A 535 20.92 -18.11 8.45
CA GLY A 535 22.31 -18.17 8.92
C GLY A 535 23.34 -17.46 8.04
N GLU A 536 22.92 -16.75 6.98
CA GLU A 536 23.82 -16.11 6.02
C GLU A 536 23.54 -14.60 5.88
N PRO A 537 24.04 -13.77 6.81
CA PRO A 537 23.92 -12.31 6.73
C PRO A 537 24.47 -11.75 5.41
N GLY A 538 23.87 -10.67 4.92
CA GLY A 538 24.30 -10.01 3.68
C GLY A 538 23.75 -10.63 2.40
N THR A 539 23.06 -11.77 2.46
CA THR A 539 22.42 -12.43 1.29
C THR A 539 21.06 -11.81 0.91
N PHE A 540 20.95 -10.49 1.02
CA PHE A 540 19.73 -9.72 0.79
C PHE A 540 19.13 -9.99 -0.59
N SER A 541 17.86 -10.40 -0.61
CA SER A 541 17.19 -10.93 -1.80
C SER A 541 15.89 -10.18 -2.15
N ASP A 542 15.74 -8.95 -1.63
CA ASP A 542 14.58 -8.08 -1.83
C ASP A 542 14.77 -7.03 -2.93
N ALA A 543 15.80 -7.18 -3.78
CA ALA A 543 16.30 -6.10 -4.63
C ALA A 543 15.42 -5.75 -5.82
N VAL A 544 14.43 -6.57 -6.17
CA VAL A 544 13.63 -6.34 -7.37
C VAL A 544 12.26 -5.78 -7.06
N THR A 545 11.55 -6.39 -6.13
CA THR A 545 10.15 -6.03 -5.91
C THR A 545 10.08 -4.59 -5.44
N VAL A 546 9.06 -3.83 -5.81
CA VAL A 546 8.80 -2.47 -5.28
C VAL A 546 7.41 -2.42 -4.67
N TYR A 547 7.01 -3.54 -4.06
CA TYR A 547 5.69 -3.72 -3.48
C TYR A 547 5.26 -2.61 -2.47
N PRO A 548 6.14 -1.96 -1.66
CA PRO A 548 5.66 -0.88 -0.78
C PRO A 548 5.06 0.27 -1.57
N ASP A 549 5.57 0.55 -2.78
CA ASP A 549 5.01 1.57 -3.66
C ASP A 549 3.62 1.16 -4.15
N HIS A 550 3.48 -0.08 -4.63
CA HIS A 550 2.22 -0.63 -5.13
C HIS A 550 1.14 -0.73 -4.04
N VAL A 551 1.50 -1.14 -2.83
CA VAL A 551 0.58 -1.19 -1.68
C VAL A 551 0.15 0.23 -1.29
N CYS A 552 1.10 1.17 -1.20
CA CYS A 552 0.81 2.56 -0.86
C CYS A 552 -0.17 3.19 -1.86
N ALA A 553 -0.06 2.86 -3.15
CA ALA A 553 -1.01 3.30 -4.17
C ALA A 553 -2.45 2.83 -3.91
N ARG A 554 -2.64 1.57 -3.50
CA ARG A 554 -3.96 1.01 -3.17
C ARG A 554 -4.55 1.63 -1.91
N ILE A 555 -3.72 1.85 -0.90
CA ILE A 555 -4.13 2.53 0.33
C ILE A 555 -4.50 3.99 0.06
N GLY A 556 -3.74 4.68 -0.79
CA GLY A 556 -4.08 6.04 -1.24
C GLY A 556 -5.40 6.07 -2.02
N ALA A 557 -5.62 5.14 -2.95
CA ALA A 557 -6.86 5.03 -3.70
C ALA A 557 -8.07 4.70 -2.80
N LEU A 558 -7.90 3.75 -1.86
CA LEU A 558 -8.92 3.43 -0.85
C LEU A 558 -9.27 4.66 -0.01
N ALA A 559 -8.28 5.41 0.47
CA ALA A 559 -8.50 6.61 1.25
C ALA A 559 -9.22 7.72 0.45
N ALA A 560 -8.89 7.88 -0.84
CA ALA A 560 -9.63 8.79 -1.72
C ALA A 560 -11.10 8.38 -1.85
N LEU A 561 -11.39 7.11 -2.11
CA LEU A 561 -12.77 6.63 -2.22
C LEU A 561 -13.55 6.80 -0.91
N ALA A 562 -12.91 6.49 0.23
CA ALA A 562 -13.51 6.71 1.54
C ALA A 562 -13.81 8.20 1.79
N LEU A 563 -12.91 9.10 1.42
CA LEU A 563 -13.16 10.55 1.51
C LEU A 563 -14.26 11.03 0.56
N LEU A 564 -14.42 10.39 -0.60
CA LEU A 564 -15.57 10.66 -1.47
C LEU A 564 -16.89 10.19 -0.81
N VAL A 565 -16.91 9.05 -0.12
CA VAL A 565 -18.08 8.63 0.69
C VAL A 565 -18.40 9.68 1.75
N ARG A 566 -17.39 10.15 2.51
CA ARG A 566 -17.58 11.23 3.50
C ARG A 566 -18.13 12.50 2.88
N ARG A 567 -17.62 12.88 1.70
CA ARG A 567 -18.06 14.07 0.97
C ARG A 567 -19.54 14.02 0.62
N GLU A 568 -20.08 12.84 0.33
CA GLU A 568 -21.53 12.69 0.07
C GLU A 568 -22.37 12.97 1.32
N ARG A 569 -21.81 12.75 2.53
CA ARG A 569 -22.46 13.08 3.80
C ARG A 569 -22.28 14.54 4.19
N SER A 570 -21.06 15.08 4.06
CA SER A 570 -20.70 16.40 4.61
C SER A 570 -20.75 17.55 3.60
N GLY A 571 -20.70 17.26 2.30
CA GLY A 571 -20.46 18.25 1.25
C GLY A 571 -19.00 18.70 1.12
N GLU A 572 -18.12 18.29 2.05
CA GLU A 572 -16.71 18.70 2.10
C GLU A 572 -15.77 17.56 1.73
N GLY A 573 -14.73 17.85 0.95
CA GLY A 573 -13.68 16.87 0.64
C GLY A 573 -12.76 16.59 1.83
N GLY A 574 -11.68 15.83 1.65
CA GLY A 574 -10.65 15.60 2.68
C GLY A 574 -9.21 15.64 2.16
N ALA A 575 -8.25 15.59 3.07
CA ALA A 575 -6.88 15.26 2.75
C ALA A 575 -6.52 13.91 3.37
N ALA A 576 -6.06 12.97 2.55
CA ALA A 576 -5.45 11.73 3.01
C ALA A 576 -3.93 11.79 2.83
N LYS A 577 -3.18 11.29 3.80
CA LYS A 577 -1.73 11.13 3.72
C LYS A 577 -1.34 9.71 4.08
N CYS A 578 -0.54 9.05 3.25
CA CYS A 578 -0.04 7.70 3.52
C CYS A 578 1.49 7.62 3.40
N GLY A 579 2.11 6.86 4.30
CA GLY A 579 3.53 6.55 4.26
C GLY A 579 3.78 5.15 3.70
N GLN A 580 4.77 4.99 2.83
CA GLN A 580 5.21 3.65 2.40
C GLN A 580 5.75 2.86 3.60
N ALA A 581 6.45 3.51 4.52
CA ALA A 581 6.98 2.90 5.73
C ALA A 581 5.87 2.40 6.68
N THR A 582 4.69 3.02 6.67
CA THR A 582 3.55 2.52 7.46
C THR A 582 2.89 1.28 6.84
N ALA A 583 3.22 0.94 5.58
CA ALA A 583 2.90 -0.38 5.01
C ALA A 583 3.69 -1.52 5.67
N LEU A 584 4.57 -1.24 6.64
CA LEU A 584 5.19 -2.23 7.51
C LEU A 584 4.18 -3.18 8.18
N ARG A 585 3.04 -2.62 8.61
CA ARG A 585 1.92 -3.38 9.16
C ARG A 585 1.44 -4.48 8.21
N ILE A 586 1.46 -4.19 6.91
CA ILE A 586 1.03 -5.09 5.84
C ILE A 586 2.15 -6.11 5.54
N ALA A 587 3.41 -5.78 5.81
CA ALA A 587 4.54 -6.60 5.39
C ALA A 587 4.98 -7.68 6.38
N GLN A 588 4.82 -7.45 7.70
CA GLN A 588 5.57 -8.20 8.71
C GLN A 588 4.74 -9.09 9.63
N ASN A 589 3.46 -9.32 9.32
CA ASN A 589 2.50 -10.00 10.20
C ASN A 589 2.42 -9.28 11.58
N PRO A 590 1.35 -8.52 11.86
CA PRO A 590 1.20 -7.80 13.13
C PRO A 590 1.47 -8.64 14.38
N GLY A 591 1.17 -9.94 14.35
CA GLY A 591 1.45 -10.82 15.48
C GLY A 591 2.94 -11.10 15.70
N ARG A 592 3.77 -11.19 14.66
CA ARG A 592 5.22 -11.38 14.81
C ARG A 592 5.92 -10.12 15.34
N MET A 593 5.49 -8.94 14.89
CA MET A 593 5.96 -7.67 15.46
C MET A 593 5.62 -7.56 16.94
N ASN A 594 4.44 -8.04 17.32
CA ASN A 594 3.98 -8.02 18.71
C ASN A 594 4.70 -9.06 19.56
N GLU A 595 4.90 -10.28 19.08
CA GLU A 595 5.71 -11.28 19.79
C GLU A 595 7.10 -10.74 20.12
N MET A 596 7.78 -10.13 19.14
CA MET A 596 9.11 -9.55 19.37
C MET A 596 9.09 -8.41 20.39
N ARG A 597 8.05 -7.58 20.37
CA ARG A 597 7.92 -6.46 21.32
C ARG A 597 7.48 -6.93 22.71
N MET A 598 6.61 -7.93 22.81
CA MET A 598 6.21 -8.57 24.08
C MET A 598 7.39 -9.30 24.72
N ALA A 599 8.23 -9.98 23.92
CA ALA A 599 9.49 -10.56 24.41
C ALA A 599 10.45 -9.50 24.97
N ALA A 600 10.49 -8.31 24.37
CA ALA A 600 11.25 -7.17 24.90
C ALA A 600 10.65 -6.59 26.18
N TYR A 601 9.32 -6.58 26.33
CA TYR A 601 8.62 -6.19 27.57
C TYR A 601 8.88 -7.17 28.72
N GLY A 602 8.81 -8.49 28.47
CA GLY A 602 9.02 -9.54 29.48
C GLY A 602 10.46 -9.65 30.01
N ALA A 603 11.44 -9.14 29.25
CA ALA A 603 12.84 -9.09 29.69
C ALA A 603 13.12 -7.93 30.69
N GLY A 604 12.20 -6.98 30.85
CA GLY A 604 12.37 -5.80 31.70
C GLY A 604 11.94 -5.93 33.17
N GLU A 605 11.14 -6.94 33.52
CA GLU A 605 10.54 -7.05 34.87
C GLU A 605 11.14 -8.14 35.78
N SER A 606 12.16 -8.88 35.34
CA SER A 606 12.83 -9.89 36.19
C SER A 606 14.02 -9.35 37.01
N GLY A 607 14.19 -8.03 37.07
CA GLY A 607 15.30 -7.36 37.76
C GLY A 607 14.87 -6.57 38.99
N GLY A 608 14.25 -7.21 39.99
CA GLY A 608 14.04 -6.55 41.27
C GLY A 608 13.02 -7.20 42.18
N THR A 609 13.43 -8.24 42.91
CA THR A 609 13.22 -8.40 44.37
C THR A 609 13.76 -9.77 44.79
N GLY A 610 14.96 -9.79 45.35
CA GLY A 610 15.46 -10.88 46.18
C GLY A 610 16.08 -10.23 47.40
N GLY A 611 15.38 -10.30 48.53
CA GLY A 611 15.88 -9.93 49.85
C GLY A 611 16.78 -11.00 50.45
#